data_AF-U6MZS7-F1
#
_entry.id   AF-U6MZS7-F1
#
_cell.length_a   1.000
_cell.length_b   1.000
_cell.length_c   1.000
_cell.angle_alpha   90.00
_cell.angle_beta   90.00
_cell.angle_gamma   90.00
#
_symmetry.space_group_name_H-M   'P 1'
#
loop_
_entity.id
_entity.type
_entity.pdbx_description
1 polymer ?
#
loop_
_entity_poly.entity_id
_entity_poly.type
_entity_poly.pdbx_seq_one_letter_code
_entity_poly.pdbx_strand_id
1 'polypeptide(L)'
;MDALRPPLTHLGGPPEGGPRGPPLVPSPTRRRSSSSSSSSSSSSSSGSRSYCGGTKNSSCSDSSSSENSNSNNSNSSDSSSSNSSSSDSSSSDSSSSSSSSNCASSNASSSSNSSSSYWPQEAFESAAALLQQIEEFCSKYSSSSSNTQEAAKTEQEHQQQQQQQQQQQQQQQQQQQVCPSECARLVNEALEFLVDILRLLGPKRVVLSFNGGKDAAAVLHLYRAAIVKFALLQLQQQQQQQQQLLQQQQQQQQNPAQERDAHQEVQQQQNHSKHQQLQQQQQQQQQQQAEQAQQQTQQQQQQQQQQLLLLKQQQQRPRAIYFHSGSKEFPEVESFVRQTAEAFALDIEVYYCDWASGIQDFLSKQKESPIAFVLGNRRSDPQSSGLSLLQLSSRWLPPFLRLSPLLEFSYGALWAFLRTFGLPYCALYDRGYTSIGNMENTVPNPLLLPSGGGPPLPAYELQLWEKEREGRSSSSSSSSSSKGSSSSSNGSSSCSNGSSS
;
A
#
# COMPACT_ATOMS: atom_id res chain seq x y z
N MET A 1 92.09 -6.59 5.29
CA MET A 1 90.87 -5.81 5.01
C MET A 1 89.83 -6.19 6.06
N ASP A 2 89.97 -5.86 7.35
CA ASP A 2 90.24 -4.54 7.95
C ASP A 2 89.15 -3.53 7.54
N ALA A 3 88.21 -3.15 8.42
CA ALA A 3 88.35 -2.30 9.61
C ALA A 3 88.49 -0.80 9.23
N LEU A 4 87.92 0.19 9.93
CA LEU A 4 87.55 0.36 11.35
C LEU A 4 86.12 0.97 11.44
N ARG A 5 85.20 0.59 12.36
CA ARG A 5 85.10 0.61 13.85
C ARG A 5 84.43 1.90 14.44
N PRO A 6 83.77 1.82 15.63
CA PRO A 6 82.75 2.77 16.13
C PRO A 6 83.26 3.56 17.38
N PRO A 7 82.45 4.05 18.38
CA PRO A 7 81.45 3.34 19.24
C PRO A 7 80.08 4.09 19.32
N LEU A 8 79.00 3.75 20.06
CA LEU A 8 78.77 3.20 21.43
C LEU A 8 79.33 4.11 22.56
N THR A 9 78.79 4.22 23.78
CA THR A 9 78.17 3.24 24.72
C THR A 9 77.19 3.89 25.74
N HIS A 10 76.39 3.06 26.43
CA HIS A 10 75.93 3.06 27.87
C HIS A 10 76.00 4.35 28.76
N LEU A 11 75.12 4.54 29.76
CA LEU A 11 74.83 3.71 30.98
C LEU A 11 73.34 3.82 31.41
N GLY A 12 72.77 2.98 32.30
CA GLY A 12 73.32 1.93 33.17
C GLY A 12 72.22 0.99 33.74
N GLY A 13 72.55 0.13 34.71
CA GLY A 13 71.72 -1.03 35.14
C GLY A 13 71.11 -1.01 36.58
N PRO A 14 70.54 -2.15 37.04
CA PRO A 14 69.72 -2.34 38.26
C PRO A 14 70.57 -2.75 39.51
N PRO A 15 70.06 -3.18 40.71
CA PRO A 15 68.69 -3.67 41.06
C PRO A 15 68.10 -3.29 42.46
N GLU A 16 67.15 -4.13 42.94
CA GLU A 16 66.18 -4.03 44.07
C GLU A 16 64.85 -3.31 43.76
N GLY A 17 63.69 -3.66 44.36
CA GLY A 17 63.41 -4.69 45.40
C GLY A 17 61.90 -5.03 45.57
N GLY A 18 61.45 -5.46 46.76
CA GLY A 18 60.03 -5.80 47.09
C GLY A 18 59.71 -5.68 48.60
N PRO A 19 58.56 -6.17 49.14
CA PRO A 19 57.51 -7.01 48.52
C PRO A 19 56.01 -6.76 48.94
N ARG A 20 55.07 -7.58 48.40
CA ARG A 20 53.69 -7.93 48.88
C ARG A 20 52.52 -6.91 48.81
N GLY A 21 51.30 -7.44 48.55
CA GLY A 21 49.97 -6.77 48.57
C GLY A 21 49.07 -7.26 49.73
N PRO A 22 47.73 -7.49 49.61
CA PRO A 22 46.82 -7.48 48.44
C PRO A 22 45.95 -6.18 48.38
N PRO A 23 44.59 -6.05 48.43
CA PRO A 23 43.43 -6.97 48.67
C PRO A 23 42.44 -7.11 47.46
N LEU A 24 41.21 -7.59 47.68
CA LEU A 24 40.11 -7.79 46.69
C LEU A 24 38.70 -7.68 47.34
N VAL A 25 37.64 -7.51 46.49
CA VAL A 25 36.19 -7.84 46.69
C VAL A 25 35.40 -7.09 47.81
N PRO A 26 34.02 -7.04 47.81
CA PRO A 26 33.06 -7.88 47.06
C PRO A 26 31.85 -7.23 46.36
N SER A 27 31.24 -8.04 45.49
CA SER A 27 29.88 -7.89 44.94
C SER A 27 28.79 -8.25 45.96
N PRO A 28 27.51 -8.13 45.58
CA PRO A 28 26.61 -9.26 45.80
C PRO A 28 25.79 -9.64 44.56
N THR A 29 25.51 -10.95 44.44
CA THR A 29 24.60 -11.52 43.43
C THR A 29 23.22 -11.81 44.03
N ARG A 30 22.19 -11.60 43.18
CA ARG A 30 20.92 -12.36 43.09
C ARG A 30 20.34 -12.99 44.37
N ARG A 31 19.14 -12.55 44.76
CA ARG A 31 18.11 -13.47 45.32
C ARG A 31 16.70 -13.09 44.87
N ARG A 32 15.89 -14.12 44.60
CA ARG A 32 14.44 -14.04 44.37
C ARG A 32 13.73 -14.34 45.70
N SER A 33 12.69 -13.57 46.03
CA SER A 33 11.58 -14.04 46.87
C SER A 33 10.38 -13.11 46.72
N SER A 34 9.21 -13.72 46.53
CA SER A 34 7.89 -13.10 46.43
C SER A 34 7.29 -12.72 47.78
N SER A 35 6.50 -11.65 47.84
CA SER A 35 5.20 -11.63 48.53
C SER A 35 4.36 -10.42 48.09
N SER A 36 3.10 -10.39 48.50
CA SER A 36 2.00 -9.62 47.88
C SER A 36 1.50 -8.44 48.72
N SER A 37 0.63 -7.65 48.07
CA SER A 37 -0.60 -7.01 48.63
C SER A 37 -0.51 -5.81 49.60
N SER A 38 -1.48 -4.89 49.41
CA SER A 38 -1.99 -3.85 50.34
C SER A 38 -1.05 -2.71 50.75
N SER A 39 -1.51 -1.48 51.02
CA SER A 39 -2.82 -0.83 50.78
C SER A 39 -2.76 0.68 51.11
N SER A 40 -3.52 1.54 50.42
CA SER A 40 -3.64 2.96 50.79
C SER A 40 -4.95 3.64 50.33
N SER A 41 -6.06 3.28 50.98
CA SER A 41 -7.03 4.30 51.46
C SER A 41 -6.38 5.05 52.64
N SER A 42 -6.71 6.30 53.01
CA SER A 42 -7.81 7.22 52.70
C SER A 42 -7.25 8.68 52.65
N SER A 43 -7.97 9.81 52.59
CA SER A 43 -9.34 10.15 53.03
C SER A 43 -9.86 11.46 52.38
N SER A 44 -11.20 11.59 52.33
CA SER A 44 -12.07 12.73 52.70
C SER A 44 -11.61 14.19 52.51
N SER A 45 -12.45 15.17 52.15
CA SER A 45 -13.88 15.37 52.52
C SER A 45 -14.58 16.29 51.48
N SER A 46 -15.78 15.96 50.99
CA SER A 46 -17.11 16.41 51.49
C SER A 46 -17.49 17.88 51.22
N GLY A 47 -18.59 18.11 50.48
CA GLY A 47 -19.23 19.43 50.28
C GLY A 47 -20.32 19.39 49.20
N SER A 48 -21.59 19.63 49.55
CA SER A 48 -22.75 19.31 48.69
C SER A 48 -23.74 20.48 48.52
N ARG A 49 -24.62 20.35 47.50
CA ARG A 49 -25.92 21.05 47.26
C ARG A 49 -25.96 22.29 46.35
N SER A 50 -26.34 22.02 45.09
CA SER A 50 -27.53 22.57 44.39
C SER A 50 -28.37 23.69 45.05
N TYR A 51 -28.73 24.74 44.28
CA TYR A 51 -30.11 24.92 43.74
C TYR A 51 -30.18 25.95 42.58
N CYS A 52 -31.39 26.23 42.08
CA CYS A 52 -31.70 26.83 40.77
C CYS A 52 -31.63 28.38 40.66
N GLY A 53 -31.44 28.85 39.40
CA GLY A 53 -32.31 29.87 38.78
C GLY A 53 -31.81 31.32 38.72
N GLY A 54 -32.08 31.99 37.59
CA GLY A 54 -31.89 33.45 37.43
C GLY A 54 -31.84 33.92 35.97
N THR A 55 -32.81 34.73 35.54
CA THR A 55 -32.88 35.34 34.20
C THR A 55 -32.22 36.72 34.14
N LYS A 56 -31.68 37.10 32.96
CA LYS A 56 -31.76 38.42 32.28
C LYS A 56 -30.78 38.49 31.08
N ASN A 57 -30.84 39.42 30.13
CA ASN A 57 -31.92 40.03 29.32
C ASN A 57 -31.42 41.35 28.68
N SER A 58 -31.07 41.31 27.40
CA SER A 58 -30.83 42.47 26.50
C SER A 58 -30.66 41.93 25.07
N SER A 59 -31.48 42.26 24.05
CA SER A 59 -31.73 43.57 23.42
C SER A 59 -30.47 44.15 22.73
N CYS A 60 -30.46 44.62 21.48
CA CYS A 60 -31.57 45.00 20.57
C CYS A 60 -31.14 44.90 19.07
N SER A 61 -32.07 44.64 18.13
CA SER A 61 -32.64 45.59 17.12
C SER A 61 -31.67 46.11 16.03
N ASP A 62 -32.02 46.28 14.74
CA ASP A 62 -33.21 45.91 13.94
C ASP A 62 -32.98 46.19 12.44
N SER A 63 -34.01 45.94 11.60
CA SER A 63 -34.15 46.34 10.18
C SER A 63 -33.28 45.57 9.17
N SER A 64 -33.82 44.83 8.18
CA SER A 64 -34.74 45.21 7.08
C SER A 64 -34.02 46.00 5.96
N SER A 65 -34.26 45.77 4.67
CA SER A 65 -35.55 45.59 4.01
C SER A 65 -35.65 44.42 3.01
N SER A 66 -36.90 44.07 2.68
CA SER A 66 -37.28 43.23 1.54
C SER A 66 -38.24 44.01 0.64
N GLU A 67 -38.08 43.93 -0.68
CA GLU A 67 -39.09 44.38 -1.65
C GLU A 67 -39.37 43.29 -2.67
N ASN A 68 -40.63 43.22 -3.12
CA ASN A 68 -41.16 42.11 -3.90
C ASN A 68 -42.33 42.59 -4.76
N SER A 69 -42.20 42.47 -6.09
CA SER A 69 -43.27 42.61 -7.08
C SER A 69 -42.72 42.27 -8.48
N ASN A 70 -43.46 41.78 -9.47
CA ASN A 70 -44.64 40.91 -9.60
C ASN A 70 -45.06 40.98 -11.09
N SER A 71 -45.47 39.87 -11.70
CA SER A 71 -46.30 39.79 -12.94
C SER A 71 -45.84 40.54 -14.23
N ASN A 72 -45.71 39.87 -15.38
CA ASN A 72 -46.89 39.41 -16.14
C ASN A 72 -46.59 38.38 -17.25
N ASN A 73 -47.66 37.76 -17.77
CA ASN A 73 -47.66 36.78 -18.85
C ASN A 73 -47.36 37.37 -20.24
N SER A 74 -46.93 36.50 -21.17
CA SER A 74 -47.42 36.48 -22.56
C SER A 74 -47.29 35.08 -23.17
N ASN A 75 -48.23 34.72 -24.05
CA ASN A 75 -48.33 33.42 -24.72
C ASN A 75 -47.65 33.41 -26.10
N SER A 76 -47.74 32.24 -26.77
CA SER A 76 -47.64 31.98 -28.22
C SER A 76 -46.28 31.51 -28.77
N SER A 77 -46.21 30.60 -29.74
CA SER A 77 -47.12 29.50 -30.17
C SER A 77 -46.46 28.72 -31.32
N ASP A 78 -46.76 27.42 -31.45
CA ASP A 78 -46.83 26.69 -32.74
C ASP A 78 -45.53 26.52 -33.58
N SER A 79 -45.37 25.50 -34.45
CA SER A 79 -46.15 24.27 -34.72
C SER A 79 -45.36 23.30 -35.63
N SER A 80 -45.72 22.00 -35.62
CA SER A 80 -45.61 21.02 -36.75
C SER A 80 -44.19 20.64 -37.28
N SER A 81 -43.90 19.54 -37.99
CA SER A 81 -44.47 18.16 -38.17
C SER A 81 -43.43 17.33 -38.98
N SER A 82 -43.59 16.10 -39.51
CA SER A 82 -44.72 15.16 -39.65
C SER A 82 -44.26 13.68 -39.80
N ASN A 83 -45.07 12.76 -39.26
CA ASN A 83 -45.24 11.32 -39.55
C ASN A 83 -44.74 10.72 -40.89
N SER A 84 -44.14 9.53 -40.81
CA SER A 84 -44.45 8.30 -41.61
C SER A 84 -43.65 7.11 -41.02
N SER A 85 -44.16 5.90 -40.70
CA SER A 85 -45.03 4.91 -41.39
C SER A 85 -44.33 4.22 -42.58
N SER A 86 -44.28 2.89 -42.72
CA SER A 86 -44.87 1.77 -41.93
C SER A 86 -44.28 0.42 -42.37
N SER A 87 -44.63 -0.68 -41.67
CA SER A 87 -44.81 -2.07 -42.17
C SER A 87 -43.66 -2.82 -42.87
N ASP A 88 -43.55 -4.15 -42.89
CA ASP A 88 -43.98 -5.31 -42.05
C ASP A 88 -43.49 -6.56 -42.80
N SER A 89 -43.09 -7.65 -42.11
CA SER A 89 -43.29 -9.08 -42.51
C SER A 89 -42.37 -10.08 -41.77
N SER A 90 -43.01 -11.13 -41.24
CA SER A 90 -42.57 -12.54 -41.05
C SER A 90 -41.20 -13.01 -41.60
N SER A 91 -40.48 -13.97 -41.00
CA SER A 91 -40.62 -14.73 -39.72
C SER A 91 -39.29 -15.53 -39.51
N SER A 92 -39.07 -16.47 -38.56
CA SER A 92 -39.86 -17.13 -37.50
C SER A 92 -38.89 -17.76 -36.45
N ASP A 93 -39.43 -18.10 -35.27
CA ASP A 93 -39.12 -19.23 -34.36
C ASP A 93 -37.69 -19.82 -34.31
N SER A 94 -37.08 -20.01 -33.13
CA SER A 94 -37.60 -20.95 -32.13
C SER A 94 -37.28 -20.63 -30.65
N SER A 95 -38.07 -21.24 -29.76
CA SER A 95 -38.26 -20.89 -28.34
C SER A 95 -37.25 -21.46 -27.32
N SER A 96 -37.07 -20.74 -26.21
CA SER A 96 -37.07 -21.36 -24.88
C SER A 96 -37.68 -20.46 -23.79
N SER A 97 -38.59 -21.05 -23.02
CA SER A 97 -39.51 -20.44 -22.05
C SER A 97 -38.86 -19.67 -20.88
N SER A 98 -39.49 -18.55 -20.50
CA SER A 98 -39.40 -17.95 -19.15
C SER A 98 -40.81 -17.66 -18.61
N SER A 99 -41.07 -18.04 -17.35
CA SER A 99 -42.40 -17.91 -16.72
C SER A 99 -42.50 -16.61 -15.92
N SER A 100 -43.64 -15.92 -16.01
CA SER A 100 -43.88 -14.60 -15.46
C SER A 100 -44.47 -14.61 -14.04
N SER A 101 -44.09 -13.63 -13.22
CA SER A 101 -44.86 -13.21 -12.04
C SER A 101 -44.65 -11.73 -11.68
N ASN A 102 -45.62 -10.92 -12.10
CA ASN A 102 -46.07 -9.63 -11.55
C ASN A 102 -45.09 -8.79 -10.71
N CYS A 103 -44.70 -7.64 -11.23
CA CYS A 103 -44.10 -6.56 -10.45
C CYS A 103 -45.13 -5.90 -9.52
N ALA A 104 -44.90 -5.99 -8.21
CA ALA A 104 -45.57 -5.16 -7.20
C ALA A 104 -44.57 -4.15 -6.63
N SER A 105 -44.88 -2.87 -6.72
CA SER A 105 -43.99 -1.79 -6.26
C SER A 105 -44.00 -1.67 -4.74
N SER A 106 -42.89 -2.01 -4.10
CA SER A 106 -42.64 -1.76 -2.67
C SER A 106 -41.41 -0.87 -2.49
N ASN A 107 -41.56 0.22 -1.73
CA ASN A 107 -40.44 1.08 -1.36
C ASN A 107 -39.44 0.30 -0.49
N ALA A 108 -38.31 -0.09 -1.08
CA ALA A 108 -37.16 -0.57 -0.34
C ALA A 108 -36.53 0.60 0.43
N SER A 109 -37.06 0.88 1.62
CA SER A 109 -36.47 1.82 2.57
C SER A 109 -35.00 1.43 2.80
N SER A 110 -34.11 2.42 2.75
CA SER A 110 -32.67 2.21 2.88
C SER A 110 -32.30 1.70 4.27
N SER A 111 -32.32 0.37 4.44
CA SER A 111 -31.91 -0.30 5.67
C SER A 111 -30.41 -0.13 5.85
N SER A 112 -30.03 0.79 6.75
CA SER A 112 -28.65 1.08 7.12
C SER A 112 -27.92 -0.19 7.53
N ASN A 113 -27.05 -0.71 6.65
CA ASN A 113 -26.37 -1.97 6.85
C ASN A 113 -25.37 -1.84 8.01
N SER A 114 -25.49 -2.66 9.05
CA SER A 114 -24.82 -2.45 10.35
C SER A 114 -23.31 -2.76 10.33
N SER A 115 -22.55 -1.83 9.75
CA SER A 115 -21.21 -1.40 10.18
C SER A 115 -20.33 -2.45 10.91
N SER A 116 -20.00 -3.55 10.25
CA SER A 116 -18.89 -4.39 10.67
C SER A 116 -17.57 -3.70 10.33
N SER A 117 -16.66 -3.56 11.30
CA SER A 117 -15.29 -3.08 11.06
C SER A 117 -14.37 -4.17 10.50
N TYR A 118 -14.82 -5.43 10.52
CA TYR A 118 -14.11 -6.57 9.97
C TYR A 118 -14.15 -6.57 8.44
N TRP A 119 -13.06 -7.01 7.82
CA TRP A 119 -12.91 -7.10 6.37
C TRP A 119 -13.69 -8.33 5.86
N PRO A 120 -14.68 -8.19 4.96
CA PRO A 120 -15.44 -9.32 4.44
C PRO A 120 -14.55 -10.35 3.75
N GLN A 121 -14.89 -11.65 3.91
CA GLN A 121 -14.08 -12.76 3.44
C GLN A 121 -13.78 -12.67 1.92
N GLU A 122 -14.76 -12.32 1.10
CA GLU A 122 -14.61 -12.17 -0.36
C GLU A 122 -13.57 -11.10 -0.73
N ALA A 123 -13.55 -9.97 -0.02
CA ALA A 123 -12.60 -8.87 -0.25
C ALA A 123 -11.18 -9.25 0.21
N PHE A 124 -11.06 -9.96 1.34
CA PHE A 124 -9.80 -10.53 1.79
C PHE A 124 -9.27 -11.59 0.80
N GLU A 125 -10.14 -12.48 0.30
CA GLU A 125 -9.76 -13.53 -0.63
C GLU A 125 -9.41 -13.00 -2.02
N SER A 126 -10.07 -11.93 -2.48
CA SER A 126 -9.65 -11.17 -3.67
C SER A 126 -8.25 -10.55 -3.51
N ALA A 127 -7.93 -10.02 -2.33
CA ALA A 127 -6.60 -9.52 -2.02
C ALA A 127 -5.55 -10.64 -1.90
N ALA A 128 -5.93 -11.82 -1.39
CA ALA A 128 -5.07 -13.00 -1.30
C ALA A 128 -4.78 -13.62 -2.68
N ALA A 129 -5.77 -13.68 -3.57
CA ALA A 129 -5.59 -14.15 -4.94
C ALA A 129 -4.66 -13.21 -5.73
N LEU A 130 -4.78 -11.89 -5.56
CA LEU A 130 -3.83 -10.92 -6.13
C LEU A 130 -2.42 -11.12 -5.57
N LEU A 131 -2.29 -11.33 -4.25
CA LEU A 131 -0.99 -11.58 -3.63
C LEU A 131 -0.31 -12.81 -4.24
N GLN A 132 -1.03 -13.92 -4.37
CA GLN A 132 -0.50 -15.14 -4.99
C GLN A 132 -0.03 -14.88 -6.43
N GLN A 133 -0.84 -14.19 -7.25
CA GLN A 133 -0.44 -13.84 -8.63
C GLN A 133 0.82 -12.97 -8.67
N ILE A 134 0.97 -12.01 -7.74
CA ILE A 134 2.16 -11.17 -7.63
C ILE A 134 3.38 -12.03 -7.26
N GLU A 135 3.26 -12.93 -6.28
CA GLU A 135 4.39 -13.77 -5.84
C GLU A 135 4.80 -14.79 -6.92
N GLU A 136 3.85 -15.37 -7.66
CA GLU A 136 4.11 -16.22 -8.83
C GLU A 136 4.79 -15.44 -9.97
N PHE A 137 4.32 -14.23 -10.28
CA PHE A 137 4.92 -13.35 -11.28
C PHE A 137 6.35 -12.94 -10.91
N CYS A 138 6.56 -12.52 -9.66
CA CYS A 138 7.87 -12.15 -9.15
C CYS A 138 8.83 -13.34 -9.13
N SER A 139 8.39 -14.51 -8.67
CA SER A 139 9.18 -15.76 -8.73
C SER A 139 9.61 -16.08 -10.17
N LYS A 140 8.67 -16.05 -11.12
CA LYS A 140 8.91 -16.36 -12.55
C LYS A 140 9.99 -15.48 -13.19
N TYR A 141 10.07 -14.20 -12.85
CA TYR A 141 10.99 -13.25 -13.48
C TYR A 141 12.22 -12.87 -12.63
N SER A 142 12.32 -13.32 -11.38
CA SER A 142 13.49 -13.07 -10.52
C SER A 142 14.77 -13.79 -11.01
N SER A 143 14.63 -14.92 -11.71
CA SER A 143 15.76 -15.77 -12.13
C SER A 143 16.44 -15.34 -13.44
N SER A 144 15.95 -14.29 -14.12
CA SER A 144 16.38 -13.95 -15.49
C SER A 144 17.57 -12.97 -15.58
N SER A 145 18.04 -12.41 -14.47
CA SER A 145 18.97 -11.27 -14.46
C SER A 145 20.46 -11.62 -14.53
N SER A 146 20.83 -12.87 -14.88
CA SER A 146 22.23 -13.30 -14.95
C SER A 146 22.49 -14.40 -15.99
N ASN A 147 22.63 -14.01 -17.26
CA ASN A 147 23.65 -14.52 -18.20
C ASN A 147 23.42 -14.05 -19.64
N THR A 148 24.27 -13.14 -20.14
CA THR A 148 24.66 -13.14 -21.56
C THR A 148 26.01 -12.42 -21.70
N GLN A 149 27.01 -13.14 -22.21
CA GLN A 149 28.30 -12.57 -22.64
C GLN A 149 28.55 -12.91 -24.12
N GLU A 150 29.53 -12.23 -24.70
CA GLU A 150 29.73 -12.04 -26.15
C GLU A 150 30.08 -13.32 -26.95
N ALA A 151 29.76 -13.28 -28.25
CA ALA A 151 30.43 -14.11 -29.27
C ALA A 151 30.48 -13.41 -30.66
N ALA A 152 31.69 -12.93 -31.03
CA ALA A 152 32.26 -12.66 -32.36
C ALA A 152 31.39 -12.38 -33.64
N LYS A 153 31.61 -11.20 -34.25
CA LYS A 153 32.36 -10.95 -35.52
C LYS A 153 32.29 -12.00 -36.66
N THR A 154 32.18 -11.68 -37.97
CA THR A 154 32.17 -10.40 -38.76
C THR A 154 31.61 -10.69 -40.19
N GLU A 155 30.87 -9.77 -40.85
CA GLU A 155 31.01 -9.39 -42.29
C GLU A 155 29.98 -8.33 -42.77
N GLN A 156 30.19 -7.79 -43.99
CA GLN A 156 29.31 -6.90 -44.78
C GLN A 156 29.03 -5.45 -44.30
N GLU A 157 30.05 -4.60 -44.27
CA GLU A 157 29.96 -3.15 -44.01
C GLU A 157 29.11 -2.34 -45.04
N HIS A 158 28.66 -2.94 -46.15
CA HIS A 158 27.77 -2.26 -47.12
C HIS A 158 26.28 -2.61 -46.96
N GLN A 159 25.93 -3.72 -46.30
CA GLN A 159 24.55 -3.98 -45.86
C GLN A 159 24.27 -3.30 -44.50
N GLN A 160 25.33 -3.08 -43.72
CA GLN A 160 25.31 -2.50 -42.38
C GLN A 160 24.67 -1.12 -42.30
N GLN A 161 24.73 -0.27 -43.34
CA GLN A 161 24.17 1.10 -43.26
C GLN A 161 22.63 1.14 -43.39
N GLN A 162 22.04 0.30 -44.26
CA GLN A 162 20.58 0.12 -44.28
C GLN A 162 20.08 -0.66 -43.06
N GLN A 163 20.83 -1.67 -42.60
CA GLN A 163 20.52 -2.34 -41.34
C GLN A 163 20.64 -1.39 -40.14
N GLN A 164 21.58 -0.44 -40.10
CA GLN A 164 21.64 0.57 -39.04
C GLN A 164 20.44 1.52 -39.08
N GLN A 165 19.93 1.91 -40.25
CA GLN A 165 18.69 2.72 -40.31
C GLN A 165 17.45 1.90 -39.90
N GLN A 166 17.33 0.63 -40.31
CA GLN A 166 16.24 -0.23 -39.85
C GLN A 166 16.37 -0.58 -38.36
N GLN A 167 17.58 -0.80 -37.83
CA GLN A 167 17.82 -0.99 -36.40
C GLN A 167 17.58 0.29 -35.62
N GLN A 168 17.90 1.47 -36.14
CA GLN A 168 17.53 2.74 -35.49
C GLN A 168 16.01 2.95 -35.49
N GLN A 169 15.30 2.62 -36.57
CA GLN A 169 13.83 2.64 -36.57
C GLN A 169 13.23 1.59 -35.64
N GLN A 170 13.79 0.38 -35.57
CA GLN A 170 13.35 -0.64 -34.61
C GLN A 170 13.73 -0.31 -33.16
N GLN A 171 14.86 0.36 -32.90
CA GLN A 171 15.20 0.89 -31.57
C GLN A 171 14.33 2.10 -31.18
N GLN A 172 13.89 2.89 -32.15
CA GLN A 172 12.88 3.94 -31.94
C GLN A 172 11.48 3.35 -31.74
N GLN A 173 11.16 2.18 -32.30
CA GLN A 173 9.91 1.44 -32.03
C GLN A 173 10.00 0.52 -30.80
N GLN A 174 11.20 0.21 -30.29
CA GLN A 174 11.42 -0.39 -28.97
C GLN A 174 11.42 0.66 -27.84
N GLN A 175 11.09 1.91 -28.13
CA GLN A 175 10.88 2.90 -27.08
C GLN A 175 9.72 2.47 -26.18
N GLN A 176 10.03 2.33 -24.90
CA GLN A 176 9.05 2.40 -23.81
C GLN A 176 8.06 1.21 -23.71
N GLN A 177 8.55 -0.03 -23.97
CA GLN A 177 8.03 -1.22 -23.28
C GLN A 177 8.88 -1.53 -22.04
N VAL A 178 8.25 -1.73 -20.88
CA VAL A 178 8.94 -2.16 -19.65
C VAL A 178 9.16 -3.67 -19.68
N CYS A 179 10.39 -4.12 -19.44
CA CYS A 179 10.67 -5.56 -19.39
C CYS A 179 10.00 -6.22 -18.17
N PRO A 180 9.44 -7.44 -18.29
CA PRO A 180 8.69 -8.07 -17.20
C PRO A 180 9.48 -8.25 -15.89
N SER A 181 10.80 -8.43 -15.96
CA SER A 181 11.68 -8.52 -14.79
C SER A 181 11.84 -7.21 -14.02
N GLU A 182 11.86 -6.06 -14.70
CA GLU A 182 11.87 -4.75 -14.04
C GLU A 182 10.50 -4.44 -13.41
N CYS A 183 9.41 -4.78 -14.10
CA CYS A 183 8.07 -4.70 -13.51
C CYS A 183 7.94 -5.59 -12.27
N ALA A 184 8.45 -6.82 -12.31
CA ALA A 184 8.47 -7.74 -11.18
C ALA A 184 9.30 -7.18 -10.01
N ARG A 185 10.51 -6.66 -10.28
CA ARG A 185 11.38 -6.04 -9.28
C ARG A 185 10.68 -4.89 -8.57
N LEU A 186 10.14 -3.93 -9.32
CA LEU A 186 9.43 -2.76 -8.79
C LEU A 186 8.20 -3.14 -7.98
N VAL A 187 7.40 -4.10 -8.45
CA VAL A 187 6.21 -4.60 -7.75
C VAL A 187 6.59 -5.31 -6.45
N ASN A 188 7.65 -6.12 -6.45
CA ASN A 188 8.14 -6.80 -5.26
C ASN A 188 8.69 -5.82 -4.21
N GLU A 189 9.52 -4.87 -4.62
CA GLU A 189 10.07 -3.84 -3.72
C GLU A 189 8.96 -2.99 -3.08
N ALA A 190 7.95 -2.60 -3.85
CA ALA A 190 6.80 -1.85 -3.34
C ALA A 190 5.92 -2.68 -2.38
N LEU A 191 5.74 -3.98 -2.64
CA LEU A 191 5.02 -4.91 -1.77
C LEU A 191 5.77 -5.13 -0.45
N GLU A 192 7.05 -5.50 -0.48
CA GLU A 192 7.84 -5.76 0.73
C GLU A 192 8.00 -4.49 1.57
N PHE A 193 8.19 -3.32 0.96
CA PHE A 193 8.20 -2.05 1.70
C PHE A 193 6.88 -1.82 2.46
N LEU A 194 5.72 -2.09 1.85
CA LEU A 194 4.44 -1.97 2.54
C LEU A 194 4.26 -3.02 3.65
N VAL A 195 4.75 -4.24 3.47
CA VAL A 195 4.75 -5.30 4.51
C VAL A 195 5.66 -4.94 5.68
N ASP A 196 6.84 -4.36 5.42
CA ASP A 196 7.78 -3.87 6.44
C ASP A 196 7.18 -2.72 7.25
N ILE A 197 6.52 -1.76 6.59
CA ILE A 197 5.79 -0.68 7.26
C ILE A 197 4.64 -1.25 8.11
N LEU A 198 3.88 -2.22 7.61
CA LEU A 198 2.83 -2.91 8.38
C LEU A 198 3.40 -3.65 9.60
N ARG A 199 4.61 -4.21 9.49
CA ARG A 199 5.32 -4.84 10.61
C ARG A 199 5.79 -3.84 11.68
N LEU A 200 6.18 -2.63 11.27
CA LEU A 200 6.66 -1.56 12.16
C LEU A 200 5.51 -0.76 12.82
N LEU A 201 4.45 -0.46 12.06
CA LEU A 201 3.37 0.43 12.49
C LEU A 201 2.08 -0.32 12.86
N GLY A 202 1.81 -1.48 12.26
CA GLY A 202 0.52 -2.17 12.35
C GLY A 202 -0.56 -1.53 11.48
N PRO A 203 -1.53 -2.31 10.96
CA PRO A 203 -2.49 -1.86 9.94
C PRO A 203 -3.40 -0.70 10.37
N LYS A 204 -3.57 -0.45 11.68
CA LYS A 204 -4.42 0.65 12.19
C LYS A 204 -3.83 2.05 11.95
N ARG A 205 -2.49 2.15 11.97
CA ARG A 205 -1.74 3.41 11.82
C ARG A 205 -1.35 3.71 10.38
N VAL A 206 -1.55 2.76 9.47
CA VAL A 206 -1.30 2.91 8.03
C VAL A 206 -2.62 3.22 7.32
N VAL A 207 -2.63 4.25 6.48
CA VAL A 207 -3.86 4.78 5.86
C VAL A 207 -3.58 5.10 4.39
N LEU A 208 -4.40 4.59 3.49
CA LEU A 208 -4.27 4.82 2.05
C LEU A 208 -4.81 6.20 1.66
N SER A 209 -4.04 7.02 0.94
CA SER A 209 -4.58 8.19 0.25
C SER A 209 -5.09 7.77 -1.12
N PHE A 210 -6.42 7.71 -1.29
CA PHE A 210 -7.06 7.20 -2.50
C PHE A 210 -7.90 8.28 -3.18
N ASN A 211 -7.48 8.70 -4.37
CA ASN A 211 -8.13 9.76 -5.17
C ASN A 211 -8.70 9.27 -6.51
N GLY A 212 -8.83 7.94 -6.70
CA GLY A 212 -9.34 7.35 -7.93
C GLY A 212 -8.40 7.41 -9.16
N GLY A 213 -7.25 8.08 -9.07
CA GLY A 213 -6.24 8.06 -10.11
C GLY A 213 -5.57 6.69 -10.26
N LYS A 214 -5.05 6.38 -11.46
CA LYS A 214 -4.34 5.11 -11.77
C LYS A 214 -3.24 4.77 -10.76
N ASP A 215 -2.51 5.79 -10.30
CA ASP A 215 -1.41 5.67 -9.35
C ASP A 215 -1.91 5.28 -7.95
N ALA A 216 -3.02 5.88 -7.55
CA ALA A 216 -3.71 5.57 -6.30
C ALA A 216 -4.40 4.19 -6.34
N ALA A 217 -4.91 3.77 -7.50
CA ALA A 217 -5.45 2.42 -7.72
C ALA A 217 -4.36 1.36 -7.64
N ALA A 218 -3.21 1.57 -8.31
CA ALA A 218 -2.08 0.64 -8.23
C ALA A 218 -1.58 0.46 -6.78
N VAL A 219 -1.39 1.54 -6.03
CA VAL A 219 -0.93 1.44 -4.65
C VAL A 219 -2.00 0.88 -3.70
N LEU A 220 -3.29 1.09 -3.96
CA LEU A 220 -4.39 0.40 -3.27
C LEU A 220 -4.28 -1.12 -3.43
N HIS A 221 -4.01 -1.60 -4.64
CA HIS A 221 -3.89 -3.02 -4.95
C HIS A 221 -2.64 -3.66 -4.31
N LEU A 222 -1.52 -2.95 -4.26
CA LEU A 222 -0.34 -3.37 -3.49
C LEU A 222 -0.62 -3.34 -1.98
N TYR A 223 -1.31 -2.32 -1.47
CA TYR A 223 -1.59 -2.17 -0.04
C TYR A 223 -2.50 -3.28 0.52
N ARG A 224 -3.58 -3.64 -0.19
CA ARG A 224 -4.43 -4.77 0.21
C ARG A 224 -3.66 -6.11 0.20
N ALA A 225 -2.79 -6.33 -0.79
CA ALA A 225 -1.95 -7.52 -0.86
C ALA A 225 -0.91 -7.55 0.29
N ALA A 226 -0.33 -6.39 0.63
CA ALA A 226 0.58 -6.25 1.77
C ALA A 226 -0.10 -6.54 3.12
N ILE A 227 -1.36 -6.13 3.32
CA ILE A 227 -2.14 -6.48 4.52
C ILE A 227 -2.33 -8.00 4.63
N VAL A 228 -2.68 -8.68 3.53
CA VAL A 228 -2.80 -10.15 3.51
C VAL A 228 -1.44 -10.81 3.79
N LYS A 229 -0.37 -10.38 3.13
CA LYS A 229 0.99 -10.93 3.33
C LYS A 229 1.46 -10.74 4.77
N PHE A 230 1.27 -9.55 5.34
CA PHE A 230 1.54 -9.28 6.75
C PHE A 230 0.77 -10.22 7.68
N ALA A 231 -0.53 -10.40 7.47
CA ALA A 231 -1.35 -11.29 8.29
C ALA A 231 -0.90 -12.75 8.19
N LEU A 232 -0.65 -13.26 6.97
CA LEU A 232 -0.15 -14.63 6.75
C LEU A 232 1.22 -14.86 7.39
N LEU A 233 2.13 -13.89 7.32
CA LEU A 233 3.43 -13.95 8.01
C LEU A 233 3.29 -13.98 9.54
N GLN A 234 2.33 -13.24 10.13
CA GLN A 234 2.03 -13.33 11.55
C GLN A 234 1.53 -14.73 11.96
N LEU A 235 0.64 -15.34 11.15
CA LEU A 235 0.15 -16.69 11.38
C LEU A 235 1.28 -17.74 11.26
N GLN A 236 2.12 -17.63 10.23
CA GLN A 236 3.25 -18.54 10.03
C GLN A 236 4.24 -18.51 11.20
N GLN A 237 4.54 -17.32 11.74
CA GLN A 237 5.41 -17.18 12.92
C GLN A 237 4.78 -17.83 14.18
N GLN A 238 3.48 -17.67 14.40
CA GLN A 238 2.77 -18.32 15.51
C GLN A 238 2.78 -19.85 15.38
N GLN A 239 2.65 -20.38 14.16
CA GLN A 239 2.69 -21.82 13.90
C GLN A 239 4.09 -22.41 14.10
N GLN A 240 5.13 -21.72 13.65
CA GLN A 240 6.53 -22.12 13.89
C GLN A 240 6.85 -22.17 15.39
N GLN A 241 6.41 -21.18 16.18
CA GLN A 241 6.59 -21.16 17.63
C GLN A 241 5.85 -22.34 18.31
N GLN A 242 4.61 -22.64 17.90
CA GLN A 242 3.86 -23.81 18.39
C GLN A 242 4.58 -25.13 18.06
N GLN A 243 5.11 -25.29 16.84
CA GLN A 243 5.88 -26.48 16.46
C GLN A 243 7.17 -26.65 17.28
N GLN A 244 7.91 -25.57 17.53
CA GLN A 244 9.11 -25.60 18.39
C GLN A 244 8.80 -26.01 19.83
N LEU A 245 7.68 -25.52 20.39
CA LEU A 245 7.21 -25.89 21.73
C LEU A 245 6.74 -27.35 21.83
N LEU A 246 6.17 -27.90 20.74
CA LEU A 246 5.80 -29.32 20.66
C LEU A 246 7.04 -30.22 20.58
N GLN A 247 8.02 -29.87 19.75
CA GLN A 247 9.29 -30.62 19.63
C GLN A 247 10.06 -30.67 20.96
N GLN A 248 10.13 -29.56 21.70
CA GLN A 248 10.76 -29.53 23.02
C GLN A 248 10.05 -30.44 24.04
N GLN A 249 8.72 -30.52 24.01
CA GLN A 249 7.96 -31.44 24.87
C GLN A 249 8.18 -32.90 24.51
N GLN A 250 8.24 -33.25 23.21
CA GLN A 250 8.53 -34.61 22.76
C GLN A 250 9.94 -35.07 23.19
N GLN A 251 10.95 -34.21 23.04
CA GLN A 251 12.32 -34.49 23.49
C GLN A 251 12.40 -34.74 25.01
N GLN A 252 11.68 -33.94 25.82
CA GLN A 252 11.60 -34.14 27.27
C GLN A 252 10.91 -35.45 27.68
N GLN A 253 9.98 -35.96 26.85
CA GLN A 253 9.29 -37.23 27.09
C GLN A 253 10.08 -38.47 26.65
N GLN A 254 11.05 -38.34 25.74
CA GLN A 254 11.86 -39.46 25.27
C GLN A 254 13.03 -39.81 26.21
N ASN A 255 13.67 -38.81 26.85
CA ASN A 255 14.81 -39.03 27.76
C ASN A 255 14.55 -40.11 28.85
N PRO A 256 13.40 -40.15 29.56
CA PRO A 256 13.16 -41.13 30.63
C PRO A 256 12.84 -42.56 30.15
N ALA A 257 12.77 -42.80 28.84
CA ALA A 257 12.51 -44.12 28.25
C ALA A 257 13.81 -44.89 28.00
N GLN A 258 14.80 -44.25 27.37
CA GLN A 258 16.04 -44.91 26.96
C GLN A 258 16.88 -45.43 28.15
N GLU A 259 16.81 -44.78 29.31
CA GLU A 259 17.45 -45.26 30.55
C GLU A 259 16.82 -46.56 31.10
N ARG A 260 15.60 -46.93 30.70
CA ARG A 260 14.95 -48.18 31.15
C ARG A 260 15.30 -49.38 30.27
N ASP A 261 15.33 -49.18 28.95
CA ASP A 261 15.61 -50.26 28.00
C ASP A 261 17.03 -50.80 28.18
N ALA A 262 17.99 -49.91 28.45
CA ALA A 262 19.38 -50.25 28.78
C ALA A 262 19.53 -51.17 30.01
N HIS A 263 18.53 -51.27 30.88
CA HIS A 263 18.50 -52.19 32.01
C HIS A 263 17.81 -53.53 31.73
N GLN A 264 17.12 -53.71 30.59
CA GLN A 264 16.45 -54.98 30.24
C GLN A 264 17.28 -55.91 29.33
N GLU A 265 18.17 -55.39 28.49
CA GLU A 265 18.92 -56.22 27.51
C GLU A 265 19.86 -57.26 28.15
N VAL A 266 20.21 -57.11 29.44
CA VAL A 266 21.16 -58.00 30.13
C VAL A 266 20.59 -59.38 30.47
N GLN A 267 19.27 -59.60 30.35
CA GLN A 267 18.63 -60.89 30.67
C GLN A 267 17.64 -61.40 29.60
N GLN A 268 18.13 -61.88 28.46
CA GLN A 268 17.48 -63.00 27.75
C GLN A 268 18.37 -63.71 26.71
N GLN A 269 18.90 -64.87 27.11
CA GLN A 269 19.14 -65.99 26.20
C GLN A 269 18.22 -67.15 26.61
N GLN A 270 17.96 -68.08 25.68
CA GLN A 270 17.00 -69.19 25.79
C GLN A 270 15.50 -68.78 25.80
N ASN A 271 14.90 -68.69 24.60
CA ASN A 271 13.64 -69.38 24.21
C ASN A 271 13.11 -68.84 22.87
N HIS A 272 12.96 -69.71 21.86
CA HIS A 272 12.51 -69.30 20.51
C HIS A 272 11.09 -68.71 20.51
N SER A 273 10.17 -69.29 21.30
CA SER A 273 8.78 -68.80 21.44
C SER A 273 8.71 -67.39 22.04
N LYS A 274 9.57 -67.07 23.02
CA LYS A 274 9.68 -65.70 23.57
C LYS A 274 10.10 -64.68 22.51
N HIS A 275 11.03 -65.04 21.63
CA HIS A 275 11.51 -64.12 20.58
C HIS A 275 10.40 -63.74 19.61
N GLN A 276 9.59 -64.70 19.17
CA GLN A 276 8.43 -64.44 18.30
C GLN A 276 7.36 -63.57 19.00
N GLN A 277 7.11 -63.80 20.29
CA GLN A 277 6.19 -63.00 21.09
C GLN A 277 6.69 -61.57 21.30
N LEU A 278 7.99 -61.38 21.56
CA LEU A 278 8.64 -60.08 21.70
C LEU A 278 8.60 -59.28 20.39
N GLN A 279 8.86 -59.93 19.25
CA GLN A 279 8.79 -59.33 17.93
C GLN A 279 7.36 -58.85 17.60
N GLN A 280 6.34 -59.66 17.92
CA GLN A 280 4.94 -59.29 17.73
C GLN A 280 4.52 -58.13 18.64
N GLN A 281 5.01 -58.09 19.89
CA GLN A 281 4.80 -56.97 20.81
C GLN A 281 5.46 -55.67 20.31
N GLN A 282 6.70 -55.76 19.82
CA GLN A 282 7.43 -54.61 19.25
C GLN A 282 6.73 -54.09 17.98
N GLN A 283 6.19 -54.97 17.15
CA GLN A 283 5.40 -54.60 15.96
C GLN A 283 4.10 -53.88 16.35
N GLN A 284 3.36 -54.35 17.35
CA GLN A 284 2.19 -53.65 17.89
C GLN A 284 2.56 -52.27 18.47
N GLN A 285 3.69 -52.16 19.16
CA GLN A 285 4.17 -50.90 19.74
C GLN A 285 4.52 -49.87 18.65
N GLN A 286 5.20 -50.29 17.58
CA GLN A 286 5.47 -49.45 16.40
C GLN A 286 4.17 -49.02 15.71
N GLN A 287 3.18 -49.92 15.60
CA GLN A 287 1.89 -49.62 14.98
C GLN A 287 1.10 -48.58 15.79
N GLN A 288 1.06 -48.71 17.12
CA GLN A 288 0.45 -47.70 18.01
C GLN A 288 1.17 -46.34 17.93
N GLN A 289 2.51 -46.33 17.85
CA GLN A 289 3.27 -45.09 17.67
C GLN A 289 2.97 -44.42 16.32
N ALA A 290 2.83 -45.20 15.23
CA ALA A 290 2.47 -44.69 13.92
C ALA A 290 1.04 -44.12 13.90
N GLU A 291 0.07 -44.78 14.52
CA GLU A 291 -1.31 -44.29 14.67
C GLU A 291 -1.36 -42.98 15.48
N GLN A 292 -0.63 -42.90 16.59
CA GLN A 292 -0.52 -41.66 17.38
C GLN A 292 0.12 -40.51 16.58
N ALA A 293 1.17 -40.78 15.81
CA ALA A 293 1.82 -39.78 14.96
C ALA A 293 0.88 -39.27 13.84
N GLN A 294 0.09 -40.16 13.23
CA GLN A 294 -0.93 -39.78 12.25
C GLN A 294 -2.04 -38.92 12.88
N GLN A 295 -2.56 -39.30 14.05
CA GLN A 295 -3.58 -38.52 14.78
C GLN A 295 -3.07 -37.12 15.15
N GLN A 296 -1.84 -37.00 15.69
CA GLN A 296 -1.22 -35.70 15.98
C GLN A 296 -1.06 -34.85 14.71
N THR A 297 -0.65 -35.45 13.59
CA THR A 297 -0.52 -34.75 12.30
C THR A 297 -1.87 -34.23 11.80
N GLN A 298 -2.91 -35.05 11.84
CA GLN A 298 -4.26 -34.66 11.42
C GLN A 298 -4.84 -33.55 12.32
N GLN A 299 -4.65 -33.65 13.63
CA GLN A 299 -5.08 -32.63 14.60
C GLN A 299 -4.35 -31.30 14.36
N GLN A 300 -3.05 -31.33 14.06
CA GLN A 300 -2.28 -30.13 13.72
C GLN A 300 -2.79 -29.46 12.42
N GLN A 301 -3.13 -30.24 11.39
CA GLN A 301 -3.71 -29.71 10.14
C GLN A 301 -5.07 -29.03 10.39
N GLN A 302 -5.95 -29.66 11.18
CA GLN A 302 -7.24 -29.06 11.56
C GLN A 302 -7.05 -27.74 12.34
N GLN A 303 -6.09 -27.71 13.27
CA GLN A 303 -5.77 -26.50 14.04
C GLN A 303 -5.25 -25.36 13.14
N GLN A 304 -4.39 -25.66 12.16
CA GLN A 304 -3.90 -24.69 11.18
C GLN A 304 -5.02 -24.11 10.32
N GLN A 305 -5.94 -24.96 9.84
CA GLN A 305 -7.13 -24.52 9.08
C GLN A 305 -8.05 -23.62 9.91
N GLN A 306 -8.27 -23.97 11.19
CA GLN A 306 -9.07 -23.15 12.10
C GLN A 306 -8.42 -21.79 12.39
N GLN A 307 -7.10 -21.74 12.59
CA GLN A 307 -6.36 -20.49 12.76
C GLN A 307 -6.43 -19.60 11.50
N LEU A 308 -6.34 -20.18 10.30
CA LEU A 308 -6.48 -19.44 9.04
C LEU A 308 -7.90 -18.88 8.86
N LEU A 309 -8.93 -19.63 9.23
CA LEU A 309 -10.33 -19.19 9.19
C LEU A 309 -10.61 -18.06 10.19
N LEU A 310 -10.08 -18.17 11.41
CA LEU A 310 -10.12 -17.08 12.40
C LEU A 310 -9.38 -15.83 11.92
N LEU A 311 -8.22 -15.99 11.28
CA LEU A 311 -7.45 -14.90 10.70
C LEU A 311 -8.27 -14.13 9.66
N LYS A 312 -8.92 -14.83 8.73
CA LYS A 312 -9.81 -14.23 7.72
C LYS A 312 -10.93 -13.41 8.37
N GLN A 313 -11.57 -13.96 9.40
CA GLN A 313 -12.69 -13.33 10.10
C GLN A 313 -12.30 -12.12 10.96
N GLN A 314 -11.05 -12.03 11.42
CA GLN A 314 -10.62 -11.01 12.39
C GLN A 314 -9.89 -9.80 11.79
N GLN A 315 -9.52 -9.83 10.50
CA GLN A 315 -8.89 -8.66 9.87
C GLN A 315 -9.81 -7.44 9.90
N GLN A 316 -9.25 -6.26 10.13
CA GLN A 316 -9.97 -5.00 9.98
C GLN A 316 -9.92 -4.53 8.53
N ARG A 317 -10.94 -3.79 8.09
CA ARG A 317 -11.01 -3.20 6.76
C ARG A 317 -9.80 -2.29 6.47
N PRO A 318 -9.22 -2.30 5.26
CA PRO A 318 -8.10 -1.41 4.92
C PRO A 318 -8.52 0.06 5.00
N ARG A 319 -7.84 0.84 5.85
CA ARG A 319 -8.16 2.27 6.05
C ARG A 319 -7.73 3.11 4.86
N ALA A 320 -8.59 4.03 4.46
CA ALA A 320 -8.34 4.98 3.37
C ALA A 320 -8.90 6.38 3.69
N ILE A 321 -8.38 7.39 3.01
CA ILE A 321 -8.93 8.75 2.97
C ILE A 321 -9.06 9.24 1.52
N TYR A 322 -10.09 10.03 1.25
CA TYR A 322 -10.34 10.68 -0.03
C TYR A 322 -10.68 12.16 0.18
N PHE A 323 -10.07 13.04 -0.62
CA PHE A 323 -10.40 14.47 -0.67
C PHE A 323 -11.17 14.74 -1.96
N HIS A 324 -12.45 15.08 -1.83
CA HIS A 324 -13.37 15.25 -2.94
C HIS A 324 -13.44 16.73 -3.34
N SER A 325 -13.18 17.03 -4.61
CA SER A 325 -13.09 18.41 -5.16
C SER A 325 -14.44 19.14 -5.29
N GLY A 326 -15.46 18.72 -4.54
CA GLY A 326 -16.85 19.17 -4.69
C GLY A 326 -17.34 19.08 -6.14
N SER A 327 -18.04 20.11 -6.62
CA SER A 327 -18.57 20.22 -7.98
C SER A 327 -17.54 20.30 -9.10
N LYS A 328 -16.23 20.31 -8.79
CA LYS A 328 -15.14 20.29 -9.78
C LYS A 328 -14.57 18.88 -10.01
N GLU A 329 -15.01 17.88 -9.24
CA GLU A 329 -14.60 16.48 -9.37
C GLU A 329 -15.24 15.83 -10.60
N PHE A 330 -14.54 14.90 -11.27
CA PHE A 330 -15.16 14.11 -12.33
C PHE A 330 -16.13 13.07 -11.74
N PRO A 331 -17.38 12.98 -12.22
CA PRO A 331 -18.33 11.95 -11.78
C PRO A 331 -17.79 10.51 -12.01
N GLU A 332 -16.98 10.30 -13.04
CA GLU A 332 -16.31 9.01 -13.29
C GLU A 332 -15.25 8.69 -12.23
N VAL A 333 -14.60 9.71 -11.62
CA VAL A 333 -13.64 9.53 -10.52
C VAL A 333 -14.36 9.26 -9.21
N GLU A 334 -15.37 10.07 -8.86
CA GLU A 334 -16.21 9.86 -7.67
C GLU A 334 -16.83 8.45 -7.69
N SER A 335 -17.44 8.08 -8.83
CA SER A 335 -18.07 6.77 -9.01
C SER A 335 -17.06 5.62 -8.96
N PHE A 336 -15.87 5.79 -9.54
CA PHE A 336 -14.78 4.81 -9.43
C PHE A 336 -14.27 4.66 -7.98
N VAL A 337 -14.09 5.76 -7.25
CA VAL A 337 -13.68 5.72 -5.83
C VAL A 337 -14.72 4.99 -4.99
N ARG A 338 -16.00 5.34 -5.15
CA ARG A 338 -17.12 4.71 -4.42
C ARG A 338 -17.21 3.21 -4.71
N GLN A 339 -17.22 2.82 -5.99
CA GLN A 339 -17.30 1.41 -6.39
C GLN A 339 -16.08 0.61 -5.91
N THR A 340 -14.88 1.19 -5.97
CA THR A 340 -13.65 0.53 -5.50
C THR A 340 -13.63 0.35 -3.99
N ALA A 341 -14.11 1.35 -3.23
CA ALA A 341 -14.23 1.27 -1.78
C ALA A 341 -15.27 0.24 -1.33
N GLU A 342 -16.37 0.11 -2.09
CA GLU A 342 -17.41 -0.89 -1.89
C GLU A 342 -16.89 -2.31 -2.22
N ALA A 343 -16.40 -2.54 -3.44
CA ALA A 343 -15.96 -3.85 -3.93
C ALA A 343 -14.78 -4.46 -3.15
N PHE A 344 -13.90 -3.64 -2.58
CA PHE A 344 -12.76 -4.11 -1.76
C PHE A 344 -12.94 -3.82 -0.26
N ALA A 345 -14.14 -3.35 0.12
CA ALA A 345 -14.56 -3.07 1.49
C ALA A 345 -13.56 -2.21 2.29
N LEU A 346 -13.10 -1.11 1.70
CA LEU A 346 -12.23 -0.13 2.37
C LEU A 346 -12.97 0.58 3.51
N ASP A 347 -12.26 0.93 4.58
CA ASP A 347 -12.73 1.86 5.60
C ASP A 347 -12.31 3.28 5.18
N ILE A 348 -13.14 3.94 4.38
CA ILE A 348 -12.79 5.20 3.69
C ILE A 348 -13.47 6.42 4.34
N GLU A 349 -12.65 7.35 4.83
CA GLU A 349 -13.12 8.66 5.30
C GLU A 349 -13.05 9.69 4.15
N VAL A 350 -14.19 10.32 3.80
CA VAL A 350 -14.28 11.29 2.70
C VAL A 350 -14.36 12.72 3.21
N TYR A 351 -13.48 13.58 2.70
CA TYR A 351 -13.31 14.98 3.11
C TYR A 351 -13.70 15.93 1.96
N TYR A 352 -14.63 16.84 2.25
CA TYR A 352 -15.13 17.87 1.32
C TYR A 352 -14.52 19.25 1.64
N CYS A 353 -13.21 19.27 1.86
CA CYS A 353 -12.42 20.45 2.23
C CYS A 353 -11.02 20.38 1.61
N ASP A 354 -10.21 21.41 1.80
CA ASP A 354 -8.83 21.38 1.36
C ASP A 354 -8.01 20.31 2.11
N TRP A 355 -6.93 19.86 1.46
CA TRP A 355 -6.09 18.79 1.98
C TRP A 355 -5.47 19.08 3.35
N ALA A 356 -5.10 20.32 3.65
CA ALA A 356 -4.49 20.66 4.93
C ALA A 356 -5.50 20.59 6.07
N SER A 357 -6.67 21.22 5.89
CA SER A 357 -7.75 21.20 6.88
C SER A 357 -8.24 19.79 7.17
N GLY A 358 -8.45 18.96 6.14
CA GLY A 358 -8.91 17.58 6.32
C GLY A 358 -7.86 16.65 6.91
N ILE A 359 -6.56 16.81 6.59
CA ILE A 359 -5.48 16.09 7.29
C ILE A 359 -5.41 16.49 8.76
N GLN A 360 -5.55 17.78 9.09
CA GLN A 360 -5.52 18.24 10.48
C GLN A 360 -6.71 17.71 11.29
N ASP A 361 -7.92 17.75 10.72
CA ASP A 361 -9.13 17.18 11.33
C ASP A 361 -9.03 15.66 11.49
N PHE A 362 -8.62 14.93 10.45
CA PHE A 362 -8.37 13.48 10.50
C PHE A 362 -7.42 13.13 11.63
N LEU A 363 -6.25 13.79 11.70
CA LEU A 363 -5.22 13.49 12.70
C LEU A 363 -5.68 13.84 14.13
N SER A 364 -6.54 14.85 14.31
CA SER A 364 -7.10 15.20 15.62
C SER A 364 -8.00 14.10 16.22
N LYS A 365 -8.58 13.23 15.38
CA LYS A 365 -9.46 12.13 15.76
C LYS A 365 -8.72 10.82 16.09
N GLN A 366 -7.43 10.70 15.73
CA GLN A 366 -6.71 9.43 15.84
C GLN A 366 -6.24 9.16 17.27
N LYS A 367 -6.51 7.95 17.76
CA LYS A 367 -6.08 7.47 19.10
C LYS A 367 -4.67 6.87 19.10
N GLU A 368 -4.10 6.60 17.92
CA GLU A 368 -2.82 5.93 17.72
C GLU A 368 -1.89 6.83 16.88
N SER A 369 -0.59 6.82 17.18
CA SER A 369 0.41 7.72 16.57
C SER A 369 1.79 7.02 16.49
N PRO A 370 2.70 7.40 15.57
CA PRO A 370 2.46 8.26 14.41
C PRO A 370 1.55 7.58 13.38
N ILE A 371 0.78 8.37 12.65
CA ILE A 371 0.03 7.92 11.47
C ILE A 371 0.96 7.95 10.26
N ALA A 372 0.77 7.02 9.32
CA ALA A 372 1.48 6.99 8.05
C ALA A 372 0.51 6.88 6.86
N PHE A 373 0.62 7.82 5.92
CA PHE A 373 -0.18 7.82 4.70
C PHE A 373 0.57 7.16 3.55
N VAL A 374 -0.07 6.18 2.92
CA VAL A 374 0.39 5.53 1.68
C VAL A 374 -0.05 6.39 0.49
N LEU A 375 0.91 6.79 -0.33
CA LEU A 375 0.74 7.74 -1.42
C LEU A 375 1.13 7.10 -2.77
N GLY A 376 0.42 7.47 -3.84
CA GLY A 376 0.69 7.03 -5.21
C GLY A 376 1.61 7.99 -5.99
N ASN A 377 2.65 8.55 -5.36
CA ASN A 377 3.56 9.50 -6.00
C ASN A 377 4.77 8.81 -6.66
N ARG A 378 5.12 9.23 -7.88
CA ARG A 378 6.31 8.78 -8.61
C ARG A 378 7.40 9.86 -8.61
N ARG A 379 8.66 9.47 -8.85
CA ARG A 379 9.82 10.36 -9.08
C ARG A 379 9.69 11.18 -10.38
N SER A 380 8.69 10.86 -11.22
CA SER A 380 8.30 11.62 -12.42
C SER A 380 7.22 12.68 -12.16
N ASP A 381 6.62 12.74 -10.97
CA ASP A 381 5.59 13.75 -10.67
C ASP A 381 6.18 15.15 -10.42
N PRO A 382 5.41 16.23 -10.69
CA PRO A 382 5.77 17.59 -10.27
C PRO A 382 6.06 17.66 -8.76
N GLN A 383 7.10 18.41 -8.38
CA GLN A 383 7.55 18.58 -7.00
C GLN A 383 8.00 17.30 -6.28
N SER A 384 8.21 16.18 -6.99
CA SER A 384 8.72 14.92 -6.42
C SER A 384 10.25 14.88 -6.20
N SER A 385 10.97 15.92 -6.64
CA SER A 385 12.42 16.05 -6.49
C SER A 385 12.84 16.02 -5.02
N GLY A 386 13.64 15.03 -4.63
CA GLY A 386 14.10 14.86 -3.25
C GLY A 386 13.09 14.18 -2.30
N LEU A 387 12.02 13.58 -2.82
CA LEU A 387 11.19 12.64 -2.05
C LEU A 387 11.93 11.32 -1.79
N SER A 388 11.58 10.69 -0.67
CA SER A 388 12.07 9.38 -0.22
C SER A 388 10.91 8.40 -0.06
N LEU A 389 11.21 7.09 -0.03
CA LEU A 389 10.23 6.02 0.23
C LEU A 389 9.46 6.25 1.56
N LEU A 390 10.15 6.73 2.59
CA LEU A 390 9.56 7.19 3.85
C LEU A 390 10.05 8.61 4.14
N GLN A 391 9.14 9.54 4.45
CA GLN A 391 9.46 10.93 4.78
C GLN A 391 8.47 11.51 5.80
N LEU A 392 8.92 12.38 6.70
CA LEU A 392 8.03 13.11 7.61
C LEU A 392 7.16 14.14 6.85
N SER A 393 6.03 14.53 7.42
CA SER A 393 5.22 15.67 6.98
C SER A 393 5.99 17.01 7.04
N SER A 394 5.47 18.00 6.32
CA SER A 394 5.99 19.36 6.33
C SER A 394 5.76 20.03 7.70
N ARG A 395 6.72 20.82 8.19
CA ARG A 395 6.75 21.41 9.55
C ARG A 395 5.53 22.27 9.94
N TRP A 396 4.70 22.67 8.98
CA TRP A 396 3.50 23.48 9.20
C TRP A 396 2.22 22.63 9.43
N LEU A 397 2.32 21.30 9.27
CA LEU A 397 1.28 20.33 9.63
C LEU A 397 1.66 19.55 10.90
N PRO A 398 0.70 18.88 11.55
CA PRO A 398 1.01 17.87 12.56
C PRO A 398 1.98 16.78 12.03
N PRO A 399 2.79 16.15 12.90
CA PRO A 399 3.75 15.13 12.48
C PRO A 399 3.06 13.83 12.05
N PHE A 400 3.23 13.45 10.78
CA PHE A 400 2.83 12.17 10.22
C PHE A 400 3.88 11.68 9.22
N LEU A 401 3.83 10.40 8.85
CA LEU A 401 4.71 9.82 7.83
C LEU A 401 4.02 9.79 6.46
N ARG A 402 4.80 10.06 5.42
CA ARG A 402 4.45 9.88 4.01
C ARG A 402 5.21 8.68 3.48
N LEU A 403 4.51 7.78 2.80
CA LEU A 403 5.04 6.53 2.28
C LEU A 403 4.85 6.51 0.76
N SER A 404 5.94 6.34 0.02
CA SER A 404 6.01 6.46 -1.44
C SER A 404 6.38 5.12 -2.09
N PRO A 405 5.59 4.03 -1.94
CA PRO A 405 5.96 2.71 -2.49
C PRO A 405 6.11 2.70 -4.03
N LEU A 406 5.43 3.61 -4.74
CA LEU A 406 5.52 3.73 -6.20
C LEU A 406 6.65 4.67 -6.67
N LEU A 407 7.55 5.14 -5.79
CA LEU A 407 8.47 6.24 -6.11
C LEU A 407 9.31 5.99 -7.37
N GLU A 408 9.82 4.77 -7.57
CA GLU A 408 10.66 4.41 -8.72
C GLU A 408 9.87 3.86 -9.93
N PHE A 409 8.53 3.83 -9.89
CA PHE A 409 7.74 3.41 -11.03
C PHE A 409 7.80 4.45 -12.17
N SER A 410 8.03 3.98 -13.39
CA SER A 410 7.75 4.76 -14.60
C SER A 410 6.25 4.71 -14.95
N TYR A 411 5.82 5.58 -15.86
CA TYR A 411 4.45 5.57 -16.39
C TYR A 411 4.07 4.21 -17.01
N GLY A 412 4.98 3.61 -17.80
CA GLY A 412 4.77 2.29 -18.38
C GLY A 412 4.90 1.15 -17.37
N ALA A 413 5.70 1.28 -16.31
CA ALA A 413 5.78 0.25 -15.26
C ALA A 413 4.47 0.18 -14.47
N LEU A 414 3.87 1.34 -14.21
CA LEU A 414 2.57 1.48 -13.60
C LEU A 414 1.45 0.87 -14.46
N TRP A 415 1.45 1.15 -15.78
CA TRP A 415 0.49 0.54 -16.69
C TRP A 415 0.72 -0.95 -16.91
N ALA A 416 1.98 -1.41 -16.98
CA ALA A 416 2.32 -2.82 -17.03
C ALA A 416 1.75 -3.55 -15.80
N PHE A 417 1.97 -3.04 -14.58
CA PHE A 417 1.37 -3.59 -13.37
C PHE A 417 -0.17 -3.65 -13.45
N LEU A 418 -0.83 -2.52 -13.74
CA LEU A 418 -2.30 -2.47 -13.80
C LEU A 418 -2.87 -3.44 -14.85
N ARG A 419 -2.25 -3.55 -16.03
CA ARG A 419 -2.74 -4.39 -17.13
C ARG A 419 -2.38 -5.86 -16.98
N THR A 420 -1.19 -6.21 -16.45
CA THR A 420 -0.78 -7.60 -16.20
C THR A 420 -1.67 -8.30 -15.18
N PHE A 421 -2.11 -7.59 -14.13
CA PHE A 421 -2.97 -8.15 -13.08
C PHE A 421 -4.46 -7.83 -13.26
N GLY A 422 -4.87 -7.31 -14.43
CA GLY A 422 -6.28 -7.01 -14.75
C GLY A 422 -6.96 -6.04 -13.78
N LEU A 423 -6.19 -5.10 -13.23
CA LEU A 423 -6.62 -4.25 -12.10
C LEU A 423 -7.51 -3.10 -12.57
N PRO A 424 -8.64 -2.83 -11.89
CA PRO A 424 -9.56 -1.77 -12.28
C PRO A 424 -8.97 -0.37 -12.06
N TYR A 425 -9.26 0.54 -13.00
CA TYR A 425 -8.90 1.95 -12.96
C TYR A 425 -10.05 2.81 -13.51
N CYS A 426 -10.02 4.12 -13.29
CA CYS A 426 -11.09 5.02 -13.74
C CYS A 426 -11.23 5.03 -15.28
N ALA A 427 -12.45 4.85 -15.80
CA ALA A 427 -12.75 4.74 -17.24
C ALA A 427 -12.40 6.00 -18.09
N LEU A 428 -12.03 7.11 -17.46
CA LEU A 428 -11.43 8.26 -18.16
C LEU A 428 -10.07 7.91 -18.77
N TYR A 429 -9.31 6.98 -18.17
CA TYR A 429 -8.04 6.52 -18.74
C TYR A 429 -8.23 5.85 -20.10
N ASP A 430 -9.30 5.08 -20.32
CA ASP A 430 -9.62 4.50 -21.64
C ASP A 430 -10.11 5.55 -22.65
N ARG A 431 -10.45 6.75 -22.19
CA ARG A 431 -10.87 7.92 -22.99
C ARG A 431 -9.72 8.92 -23.22
N GLY A 432 -8.47 8.45 -23.12
CA GLY A 432 -7.25 9.22 -23.41
C GLY A 432 -6.81 10.21 -22.34
N TYR A 433 -7.42 10.24 -21.15
CA TYR A 433 -6.96 11.09 -20.04
C TYR A 433 -5.72 10.46 -19.37
N THR A 434 -4.52 10.98 -19.63
CA THR A 434 -3.27 10.38 -19.11
C THR A 434 -2.97 10.77 -17.65
N SER A 435 -3.49 11.91 -17.18
CA SER A 435 -3.36 12.43 -15.82
C SER A 435 -4.66 13.16 -15.44
N ILE A 436 -5.31 12.79 -14.34
CA ILE A 436 -6.65 13.29 -13.95
C ILE A 436 -6.56 14.22 -12.73
N GLY A 437 -7.39 15.27 -12.71
CA GLY A 437 -7.60 16.15 -11.56
C GLY A 437 -9.02 16.72 -11.65
N ASN A 438 -9.17 18.04 -11.63
CA ASN A 438 -10.50 18.65 -11.69
C ASN A 438 -10.98 18.84 -13.15
N MET A 439 -12.29 18.98 -13.35
CA MET A 439 -12.93 19.15 -14.67
C MET A 439 -12.56 20.46 -15.37
N GLU A 440 -12.03 21.45 -14.64
CA GLU A 440 -11.69 22.78 -15.16
C GLU A 440 -10.29 22.83 -15.80
N ASN A 441 -9.40 21.89 -15.44
CA ASN A 441 -7.98 21.91 -15.84
C ASN A 441 -7.49 20.61 -16.49
N THR A 442 -8.40 19.69 -16.83
CA THR A 442 -8.06 18.35 -17.34
C THR A 442 -8.80 18.03 -18.64
N VAL A 443 -8.06 17.70 -19.69
CA VAL A 443 -8.57 17.23 -20.99
C VAL A 443 -7.87 15.92 -21.40
N PRO A 444 -8.39 15.17 -22.40
CA PRO A 444 -7.65 14.05 -23.00
C PRO A 444 -6.28 14.51 -23.51
N ASN A 445 -5.29 13.61 -23.50
CA ASN A 445 -3.96 13.93 -23.98
C ASN A 445 -3.96 14.15 -25.50
N PRO A 446 -3.49 15.29 -26.02
CA PRO A 446 -3.45 15.54 -27.47
C PRO A 446 -2.70 14.48 -28.28
N LEU A 447 -1.70 13.81 -27.68
CA LEU A 447 -0.90 12.76 -28.32
C LEU A 447 -1.64 11.42 -28.49
N LEU A 448 -2.85 11.29 -27.92
CA LEU A 448 -3.71 10.11 -28.06
C LEU A 448 -4.90 10.36 -28.99
N LEU A 449 -4.99 11.53 -29.63
CA LEU A 449 -6.06 11.86 -30.58
C LEU A 449 -5.70 11.36 -31.99
N PRO A 450 -6.51 10.49 -32.63
CA PRO A 450 -6.21 10.00 -33.98
C PRO A 450 -6.22 11.12 -35.03
N SER A 451 -5.19 11.20 -35.87
CA SER A 451 -5.02 12.26 -36.89
C SER A 451 -6.14 12.33 -37.94
N GLY A 452 -6.91 11.25 -38.13
CA GLY A 452 -8.08 11.20 -39.02
C GLY A 452 -9.41 11.57 -38.35
N GLY A 453 -9.39 11.90 -37.05
CA GLY A 453 -10.57 11.93 -36.20
C GLY A 453 -10.97 10.53 -35.69
N GLY A 454 -11.59 10.48 -34.52
CA GLY A 454 -11.98 9.24 -33.85
C GLY A 454 -12.03 9.40 -32.33
N PRO A 455 -12.39 8.33 -31.58
CA PRO A 455 -12.20 8.30 -30.14
C PRO A 455 -10.70 8.40 -29.78
N PRO A 456 -10.31 9.01 -28.66
CA PRO A 456 -8.93 8.97 -28.18
C PRO A 456 -8.47 7.53 -27.92
N LEU A 457 -7.19 7.27 -28.16
CA LEU A 457 -6.54 6.03 -27.70
C LEU A 457 -6.49 6.00 -26.15
N PRO A 458 -6.54 4.81 -25.53
CA PRO A 458 -6.37 4.67 -24.08
C PRO A 458 -5.03 5.20 -23.56
N ALA A 459 -5.02 5.68 -22.33
CA ALA A 459 -3.86 6.29 -21.67
C ALA A 459 -2.62 5.38 -21.62
N TYR A 460 -2.81 4.06 -21.57
CA TYR A 460 -1.72 3.08 -21.59
C TYR A 460 -0.98 2.99 -22.95
N GLU A 461 -1.49 3.61 -24.01
CA GLU A 461 -0.82 3.66 -25.33
C GLU A 461 0.05 4.92 -25.53
N LEU A 462 0.18 5.77 -24.50
CA LEU A 462 1.08 6.94 -24.55
C LEU A 462 2.55 6.49 -24.61
N GLN A 463 3.15 6.61 -25.80
CA GLN A 463 4.55 6.21 -26.04
C GLN A 463 5.59 7.19 -25.48
N LEU A 464 5.21 8.44 -25.22
CA LEU A 464 6.07 9.47 -24.63
C LEU A 464 5.66 9.71 -23.17
N TRP A 465 6.19 8.91 -22.23
CA TRP A 465 5.79 8.95 -20.82
C TRP A 465 5.98 10.32 -20.15
N GLU A 466 7.00 11.07 -20.55
CA GLU A 466 7.24 12.43 -20.05
C GLU A 466 6.14 13.43 -20.46
N LYS A 467 5.30 13.05 -21.43
CA LYS A 467 4.12 13.79 -21.89
C LYS A 467 2.83 13.39 -21.19
N GLU A 468 2.90 12.64 -20.09
CA GLU A 468 1.75 12.27 -19.23
C GLU A 468 0.84 13.46 -18.88
N ARG A 469 1.39 14.67 -18.77
CA ARG A 469 0.69 15.86 -18.24
C ARG A 469 0.34 16.90 -19.31
N GLU A 470 0.49 16.61 -20.60
CA GLU A 470 0.08 17.52 -21.70
C GLU A 470 -1.45 17.76 -21.75
N GLY A 471 -2.25 16.81 -21.24
CA GLY A 471 -3.69 16.99 -21.02
C GLY A 471 -4.08 17.96 -19.88
N ARG A 472 -3.16 18.85 -19.44
CA ARG A 472 -3.37 19.79 -18.34
C ARG A 472 -3.24 21.23 -18.79
N SER A 473 -4.30 22.01 -18.58
CA SER A 473 -4.23 23.46 -18.72
C SER A 473 -3.37 24.03 -17.59
N SER A 474 -2.23 24.65 -17.94
CA SER A 474 -1.43 25.39 -16.97
C SER A 474 -2.22 26.61 -16.48
N SER A 475 -2.51 26.67 -15.18
CA SER A 475 -3.19 27.80 -14.55
C SER A 475 -2.24 29.00 -14.41
N SER A 476 -1.86 29.59 -15.54
CA SER A 476 -0.85 30.64 -15.67
C SER A 476 -1.38 31.79 -16.53
N SER A 477 -1.63 32.93 -15.88
CA SER A 477 -1.96 34.24 -16.47
C SER A 477 -3.06 34.29 -17.54
N SER A 478 -4.24 34.74 -17.13
CA SER A 478 -5.17 35.46 -18.01
C SER A 478 -4.54 36.80 -18.44
N SER A 479 -3.72 36.78 -19.48
CA SER A 479 -3.10 38.00 -20.05
C SER A 479 -4.14 38.82 -20.80
N SER A 480 -4.53 39.95 -20.23
CA SER A 480 -5.54 40.86 -20.78
C SER A 480 -5.03 41.60 -22.03
N SER A 481 -5.26 41.04 -23.21
CA SER A 481 -4.85 41.60 -24.50
C SER A 481 -5.71 42.79 -24.95
N SER A 482 -5.47 44.00 -24.43
CA SER A 482 -6.04 45.22 -25.05
C SER A 482 -5.34 46.54 -24.69
N LYS A 483 -4.77 47.20 -25.71
CA LYS A 483 -4.38 48.64 -25.77
C LYS A 483 -3.21 49.05 -24.85
N GLY A 484 -2.39 50.06 -25.17
CA GLY A 484 -2.32 50.88 -26.39
C GLY A 484 -1.10 51.83 -26.35
N SER A 485 -0.64 52.28 -27.51
CA SER A 485 0.65 52.99 -27.69
C SER A 485 0.72 54.39 -27.07
N SER A 486 1.90 54.77 -26.56
CA SER A 486 2.55 56.05 -26.91
C SER A 486 4.04 56.09 -26.49
N SER A 487 4.80 56.95 -27.17
CA SER A 487 6.25 57.13 -27.06
C SER A 487 6.65 58.36 -26.22
N SER A 488 7.87 58.37 -25.66
CA SER A 488 8.76 59.55 -25.68
C SER A 488 10.20 59.20 -25.27
N SER A 489 11.15 60.06 -25.66
CA SER A 489 12.60 59.89 -25.48
C SER A 489 13.19 60.85 -24.43
N ASN A 490 14.53 60.80 -24.29
CA ASN A 490 15.43 61.64 -23.48
C ASN A 490 15.76 61.06 -22.09
N GLY A 491 16.97 61.23 -21.54
CA GLY A 491 18.16 61.87 -22.12
C GLY A 491 19.38 61.74 -21.19
N SER A 492 20.58 61.83 -21.73
CA SER A 492 21.83 61.56 -20.99
C SER A 492 22.26 62.71 -20.08
N SER A 493 22.60 62.41 -18.82
CA SER A 493 23.43 63.28 -17.98
C SER A 493 24.26 62.48 -16.97
N SER A 494 25.57 62.69 -16.98
CA SER A 494 26.55 62.06 -16.08
C SER A 494 26.96 62.99 -14.95
N CYS A 495 27.00 62.51 -13.72
CA CYS A 495 27.72 63.15 -12.60
C CYS A 495 28.50 62.10 -11.81
N SER A 496 29.64 62.51 -11.24
CA SER A 496 30.63 61.63 -10.60
C SER A 496 30.94 62.05 -9.16
N ASN A 497 31.69 61.18 -8.46
CA ASN A 497 32.38 61.40 -7.17
C ASN A 497 31.52 61.30 -5.89
N GLY A 498 32.11 60.72 -4.84
CA GLY A 498 31.48 60.57 -3.52
C GLY A 498 32.09 59.45 -2.67
N SER A 499 33.41 59.51 -2.41
CA SER A 499 34.11 58.49 -1.60
C SER A 499 34.04 58.77 -0.09
N SER A 500 34.19 57.70 0.68
CA SER A 500 34.65 57.69 2.09
C SER A 500 33.71 58.21 3.19
N SER A 501 33.13 57.29 3.95
CA SER A 501 33.55 57.03 5.35
C SER A 501 33.17 55.60 5.76
#